data_AF-A0A957RXB8-F1
#
_entry.id   AF-A0A957RXB8-F1
#
_cell.length_a   1.000
_cell.length_b   1.000
_cell.length_c   1.000
_cell.angle_alpha   90.00
_cell.angle_beta   90.00
_cell.angle_gamma   90.00
#
_symmetry.space_group_name_H-M   'P 1'
#
loop_
_entity.id
_entity.type
_entity.pdbx_description
1 polymer ?
#
loop_
_entity_poly.entity_id
_entity_poly.type
_entity_poly.pdbx_seq_one_letter_code
_entity_poly.pdbx_strand_id
1 'polypeptide(L)'
;MSATATGTRASSGPSASSQVKQRQDLMVLWGGIIFSLLFTGLMWWLGARLEAFPKLPDQGATWYYWKLPEPDTWARITAWGFYLAQNISIWVIIFLAQRHRTKYGVTLSRYNVAALGVNALFIFLHLLQTHVWYDGLAQDVHIFTSQWSVILMLVMIVMMENPRRGTFFGKKAPFPQRSVQFIRKY
;
A
#
# COMPACT_ATOMS: atom_id res chain seq x y z
N MET A 1 -25.72 37.63 -65.08
CA MET A 1 -24.73 37.97 -64.04
C MET A 1 -25.46 38.02 -62.71
N SER A 2 -25.25 37.05 -61.82
CA SER A 2 -25.42 37.25 -60.37
C SER A 2 -24.90 36.04 -59.59
N ALA A 3 -24.29 36.34 -58.46
CA ALA A 3 -23.21 35.59 -57.83
C ALA A 3 -23.63 34.31 -57.10
N THR A 4 -22.75 33.32 -57.23
CA THR A 4 -22.60 32.16 -56.34
C THR A 4 -22.14 32.65 -54.97
N ALA A 5 -22.95 32.42 -53.93
CA ALA A 5 -22.55 32.67 -52.54
C ALA A 5 -22.16 31.33 -51.88
N THR A 6 -20.87 31.04 -51.89
CA THR A 6 -20.25 29.91 -51.20
C THR A 6 -20.10 30.26 -49.72
N GLY A 7 -20.98 29.74 -48.87
CA GLY A 7 -20.89 29.88 -47.42
C GLY A 7 -19.83 28.95 -46.84
N THR A 8 -18.61 29.47 -46.65
CA THR A 8 -17.53 28.78 -45.94
C THR A 8 -17.89 28.68 -44.45
N ARG A 9 -18.30 27.50 -43.96
CA ARG A 9 -18.37 27.21 -42.52
C ARG A 9 -16.95 27.21 -41.96
N ALA A 10 -16.61 28.22 -41.17
CA ALA A 10 -15.44 28.19 -40.31
C ALA A 10 -15.57 27.01 -39.34
N SER A 11 -14.73 25.99 -39.53
CA SER A 11 -14.53 24.94 -38.54
C SER A 11 -13.81 25.54 -37.35
N SER A 12 -14.55 25.84 -36.28
CA SER A 12 -13.96 26.10 -34.97
C SER A 12 -13.31 24.82 -34.46
N GLY A 13 -12.01 24.66 -34.75
CA GLY A 13 -11.19 23.66 -34.12
C GLY A 13 -11.21 23.85 -32.59
N PRO A 14 -11.17 22.77 -31.79
CA PRO A 14 -11.17 22.90 -30.34
C PRO A 14 -9.98 23.74 -29.91
N SER A 15 -10.25 24.80 -29.16
CA SER A 15 -9.25 25.70 -28.59
C SER A 15 -8.23 24.90 -27.79
N ALA A 16 -6.95 25.21 -27.99
CA ALA A 16 -5.79 24.61 -27.35
C ALA A 16 -5.67 24.95 -25.84
N SER A 17 -6.77 25.01 -25.10
CA SER A 17 -6.80 25.26 -23.65
C SER A 17 -7.02 23.98 -22.82
N SER A 18 -7.13 22.80 -23.45
CA SER A 18 -7.30 21.52 -22.74
C SER A 18 -5.99 20.83 -22.33
N GLN A 19 -4.83 21.38 -22.73
CA GLN A 19 -3.51 20.77 -22.57
C GLN A 19 -2.79 21.14 -21.25
N VAL A 20 -3.35 22.01 -20.41
CA VAL A 20 -2.78 22.37 -19.08
C VAL A 20 -3.39 21.51 -17.96
N LYS A 21 -4.04 20.39 -18.29
CA LYS A 21 -4.41 19.37 -17.30
C LYS A 21 -3.15 18.56 -16.94
N GLN A 22 -2.26 19.24 -16.22
CA GLN A 22 -0.97 18.80 -15.72
C GLN A 22 -1.09 17.41 -15.11
N ARG A 23 -0.14 16.53 -15.42
CA ARG A 23 -0.06 15.14 -14.96
C ARG A 23 0.20 15.06 -13.45
N GLN A 24 -0.71 15.57 -12.63
CA GLN A 24 -0.64 15.56 -11.17
C GLN A 24 -0.36 14.16 -10.63
N ASP A 25 -0.95 13.14 -11.27
CA ASP A 25 -0.70 11.74 -10.95
C ASP A 25 0.78 11.34 -11.08
N LEU A 26 1.50 11.82 -12.10
CA LEU A 26 2.94 11.56 -12.24
C LEU A 26 3.76 12.31 -11.19
N MET A 27 3.38 13.54 -10.86
CA MET A 27 4.08 14.31 -9.82
C MET A 27 3.91 13.65 -8.45
N VAL A 28 2.70 13.17 -8.14
CA VAL A 28 2.43 12.42 -6.91
C VAL A 28 3.19 11.09 -6.90
N LEU A 29 3.26 10.38 -8.02
CA LEU A 29 4.05 9.16 -8.16
C LEU A 29 5.54 9.41 -7.89
N TRP A 30 6.15 10.37 -8.60
CA TRP A 30 7.56 10.70 -8.41
C TRP A 30 7.84 11.24 -7.01
N GLY A 31 6.94 12.06 -6.47
CA GLY A 31 6.99 12.52 -5.08
C GLY A 31 6.98 11.35 -4.10
N GLY A 32 6.13 10.35 -4.32
CA GLY A 32 6.10 9.12 -3.54
C GLY A 32 7.40 8.32 -3.63
N ILE A 33 7.96 8.15 -4.83
CA ILE A 33 9.24 7.44 -5.02
C ILE A 33 10.37 8.16 -4.29
N ILE A 34 10.50 9.48 -4.46
CA ILE A 34 11.53 10.27 -3.79
C ILE A 34 11.35 10.20 -2.28
N PHE A 35 10.11 10.37 -1.79
CA PHE A 35 9.78 10.22 -0.38
C PHE A 35 10.22 8.86 0.17
N SER A 36 9.89 7.76 -0.52
CA SER A 36 10.30 6.41 -0.12
C SER A 36 11.82 6.25 -0.07
N LEU A 37 12.55 6.73 -1.08
CA LEU A 37 14.02 6.66 -1.10
C LEU A 37 14.64 7.45 0.06
N LEU A 38 14.17 8.68 0.29
CA LEU A 38 14.63 9.52 1.39
C LEU A 38 14.32 8.88 2.74
N PHE A 39 13.12 8.33 2.91
CA PHE A 39 12.71 7.69 4.15
C PHE A 39 13.49 6.40 4.42
N THR A 40 13.75 5.60 3.39
CA THR A 40 14.66 4.44 3.50
C THR A 40 16.07 4.87 3.89
N GLY A 41 16.62 5.93 3.29
CA GLY A 41 17.90 6.50 3.69
C GLY A 41 17.91 6.99 5.14
N LEU A 42 16.83 7.63 5.58
CA LEU A 42 16.63 8.06 6.96
C LEU A 42 16.62 6.87 7.93
N MET A 43 15.86 5.80 7.62
CA MET A 43 15.84 4.59 8.44
C MET A 43 17.21 3.92 8.52
N TRP A 44 17.93 3.84 7.39
CA TRP A 44 19.28 3.30 7.36
C TRP A 44 20.23 4.11 8.27
N TRP A 45 20.20 5.44 8.16
CA TRP A 45 21.03 6.31 8.99
C TRP A 45 20.70 6.21 10.48
N LEU A 46 19.41 6.12 10.83
CA LEU A 46 18.97 5.96 12.20
C LEU A 46 19.17 4.54 12.74
N GLY A 47 19.37 3.54 11.87
CA GLY A 47 19.49 2.13 12.22
C GLY A 47 20.59 1.84 13.23
N ALA A 48 21.74 2.52 13.14
CA ALA A 48 22.84 2.36 14.10
C ALA A 48 22.43 2.69 15.55
N ARG A 49 21.44 3.59 15.74
CA ARG A 49 20.93 3.92 17.09
C ARG A 49 20.20 2.75 17.73
N LEU A 50 19.69 1.81 16.94
CA LEU A 50 18.98 0.62 17.42
C LEU A 50 19.94 -0.48 17.92
N GLU A 51 21.25 -0.35 17.70
CA GLU A 51 22.26 -1.25 18.26
C GLU A 51 22.41 -1.12 19.77
N ALA A 52 21.95 -0.01 20.36
CA ALA A 52 21.93 0.19 21.80
C ALA A 52 21.03 -0.81 22.54
N PHE A 53 20.07 -1.42 21.85
CA PHE A 53 19.17 -2.41 22.45
C PHE A 53 19.83 -3.79 22.49
N PRO A 54 19.90 -4.43 23.68
CA PRO A 54 20.54 -5.73 23.84
C PRO A 54 19.80 -6.81 23.05
N LYS A 55 20.57 -7.67 22.39
CA LYS A 55 20.06 -8.78 21.58
C LYS A 55 20.32 -10.08 22.32
N LEU A 56 19.31 -10.92 22.41
CA LEU A 56 19.42 -12.22 23.07
C LEU A 56 20.22 -13.21 22.20
N PRO A 57 20.90 -14.19 22.82
CA PRO A 57 21.55 -15.28 22.09
C PRO A 57 20.56 -16.01 21.19
N ASP A 58 21.05 -16.47 20.03
CA ASP A 58 20.25 -17.27 19.11
C ASP A 58 19.85 -18.60 19.78
N GLN A 59 18.56 -18.94 19.68
CA GLN A 59 17.96 -20.16 20.25
C GLN A 59 17.51 -21.16 19.17
N GLY A 60 17.82 -20.91 17.89
CA GLY A 60 17.56 -21.82 16.78
C GLY A 60 16.55 -21.29 15.77
N ALA A 61 16.03 -22.20 14.93
CA ALA A 61 15.35 -21.86 13.67
C ALA A 61 14.07 -20.99 13.79
N THR A 62 13.46 -20.93 14.97
CA THR A 62 12.26 -20.13 15.24
C THR A 62 12.53 -18.90 16.11
N TRP A 63 13.79 -18.68 16.50
CA TRP A 63 14.18 -17.57 17.35
C TRP A 63 14.08 -16.24 16.62
N TYR A 64 13.40 -15.27 17.25
CA TYR A 64 13.30 -13.93 16.71
C TYR A 64 14.44 -13.08 17.27
N TYR A 65 15.50 -12.90 16.48
CA TYR A 65 16.74 -12.23 16.90
C TYR A 65 16.54 -10.79 17.42
N TRP A 66 15.53 -10.08 16.90
CA TRP A 66 15.24 -8.70 17.27
C TRP A 66 14.30 -8.58 18.48
N LYS A 67 14.05 -9.67 19.19
CA LYS A 67 13.16 -9.70 20.35
C LYS A 67 13.82 -9.04 21.56
N LEU A 68 13.09 -8.12 22.19
CA LEU A 68 13.54 -7.46 23.41
C LEU A 68 13.69 -8.48 24.57
N PRO A 69 14.75 -8.43 25.40
CA PRO A 69 14.92 -9.38 26.50
C PRO A 69 13.79 -9.35 27.52
N GLU A 70 13.37 -8.14 27.88
CA GLU A 70 12.24 -7.92 28.78
C GLU A 70 11.07 -7.30 28.00
N PRO A 71 9.86 -7.86 28.11
CA PRO A 71 8.70 -7.34 27.40
C PRO A 71 8.28 -5.99 28.01
N ASP A 72 8.32 -4.93 27.19
CA ASP A 72 7.74 -3.65 27.58
C ASP A 72 6.24 -3.57 27.20
N THR A 73 5.42 -3.26 28.20
CA THR A 73 3.98 -3.12 28.05
C THR A 73 3.61 -1.92 27.18
N TRP A 74 4.33 -0.79 27.33
CA TRP A 74 4.06 0.40 26.53
C TRP A 74 4.46 0.20 25.07
N ALA A 75 5.57 -0.49 24.82
CA ALA A 75 5.96 -0.92 23.47
C ALA A 75 4.83 -1.70 22.77
N ARG A 76 4.22 -2.67 23.47
CA ARG A 76 3.13 -3.49 22.92
C ARG A 76 1.84 -2.70 22.70
N ILE A 77 1.42 -1.91 23.68
CA ILE A 77 0.20 -1.09 23.59
C ILE A 77 0.31 -0.09 22.45
N THR A 78 1.45 0.59 22.32
CA THR A 78 1.67 1.58 21.25
C THR A 78 1.77 0.90 19.88
N ALA A 79 2.44 -0.25 19.77
CA ALA A 79 2.53 -0.98 18.51
C ALA A 79 1.16 -1.48 18.02
N TRP A 80 0.40 -2.19 18.86
CA TRP A 80 -0.95 -2.64 18.51
C TRP A 80 -1.93 -1.47 18.34
N GLY A 81 -1.82 -0.45 19.20
CA GLY A 81 -2.64 0.75 19.14
C GLY A 81 -2.48 1.50 17.83
N PHE A 82 -1.24 1.76 17.40
CA PHE A 82 -0.97 2.41 16.12
C PHE A 82 -1.33 1.53 14.93
N TYR A 83 -1.12 0.21 15.00
CA TYR A 83 -1.60 -0.73 13.99
C TYR A 83 -3.13 -0.63 13.81
N LEU A 84 -3.89 -0.72 14.89
CA LEU A 84 -5.35 -0.62 14.82
C LEU A 84 -5.81 0.77 14.36
N ALA A 85 -5.20 1.83 14.88
CA ALA A 85 -5.53 3.21 14.51
C ALA A 85 -5.30 3.46 13.01
N GLN A 86 -4.21 2.95 12.44
CA GLN A 86 -3.92 3.06 11.01
C GLN A 86 -4.98 2.30 10.19
N ASN A 87 -5.26 1.04 10.53
CA ASN A 87 -6.23 0.22 9.82
C ASN A 87 -7.63 0.86 9.84
N ILE A 88 -8.09 1.31 11.01
CA ILE A 88 -9.37 2.02 11.16
C ILE A 88 -9.37 3.31 10.33
N SER A 89 -8.29 4.10 10.36
CA SER A 89 -8.20 5.34 9.58
C SER A 89 -8.38 5.09 8.08
N ILE A 90 -7.71 4.06 7.55
CA ILE A 90 -7.83 3.68 6.14
C ILE A 90 -9.24 3.15 5.82
N TRP A 91 -9.81 2.31 6.67
CA TRP A 91 -11.19 1.83 6.49
C TRP A 91 -12.21 2.96 6.51
N VAL A 92 -12.07 3.94 7.40
CA VAL A 92 -12.92 5.13 7.44
C VAL A 92 -12.79 5.93 6.15
N ILE A 93 -11.57 6.14 5.63
CA ILE A 93 -11.37 6.84 4.36
C ILE A 93 -12.03 6.09 3.21
N ILE A 94 -11.87 4.77 3.13
CA ILE A 94 -12.49 3.93 2.11
C ILE A 94 -14.02 4.00 2.21
N PHE A 95 -14.56 3.85 3.42
CA PHE A 95 -15.99 3.93 3.67
C PHE A 95 -16.57 5.28 3.22
N LEU A 96 -15.91 6.38 3.56
CA LEU A 96 -16.32 7.71 3.10
C LEU A 96 -16.20 7.84 1.58
N ALA A 97 -15.10 7.38 0.97
CA ALA A 97 -14.91 7.43 -0.47
C ALA A 97 -16.00 6.64 -1.24
N GLN A 98 -16.41 5.49 -0.70
CA GLN A 98 -17.50 4.67 -1.24
C GLN A 98 -18.87 5.34 -1.08
N ARG A 99 -19.16 5.90 0.11
CA ARG A 99 -20.42 6.62 0.38
C ARG A 99 -20.62 7.81 -0.56
N HIS A 100 -19.53 8.51 -0.88
CA HIS A 100 -19.56 9.64 -1.81
C HIS A 100 -19.44 9.23 -3.28
N ARG A 101 -19.53 7.93 -3.61
CA ARG A 101 -19.53 7.38 -4.98
C ARG A 101 -18.42 7.97 -5.85
N THR A 102 -17.24 8.15 -5.26
CA THR A 102 -16.10 8.72 -5.99
C THR A 102 -15.75 7.83 -7.18
N LYS A 103 -15.71 8.43 -8.38
CA LYS A 103 -15.35 7.70 -9.59
C LYS A 103 -13.83 7.70 -9.75
N TYR A 104 -13.29 6.59 -10.27
CA TYR A 104 -11.92 6.56 -10.75
C TYR A 104 -11.75 7.60 -11.85
N GLY A 105 -10.74 8.46 -11.71
CA GLY A 105 -10.45 9.54 -12.63
C GLY A 105 -8.96 9.87 -12.62
N VAL A 106 -8.54 10.67 -13.60
CA VAL A 106 -7.14 11.11 -13.83
C VAL A 106 -6.70 12.21 -12.83
N THR A 107 -7.46 12.41 -11.77
CA THR A 107 -7.18 13.44 -10.75
C THR A 107 -7.33 12.80 -9.39
N LEU A 108 -6.36 13.01 -8.51
CA LEU A 108 -6.44 12.52 -7.14
C LEU A 108 -7.69 13.08 -6.46
N SER A 109 -8.53 12.18 -5.95
CA SER A 109 -9.62 12.57 -5.07
C SER A 109 -9.05 13.06 -3.74
N ARG A 110 -9.80 13.91 -3.02
CA ARG A 110 -9.44 14.31 -1.64
C ARG A 110 -9.19 13.11 -0.72
N TYR A 111 -9.87 11.99 -0.97
CA TYR A 111 -9.72 10.76 -0.20
C TYR A 111 -8.42 10.03 -0.52
N ASN A 112 -7.96 10.09 -1.78
CA ASN A 112 -6.66 9.54 -2.16
C ASN A 112 -5.54 10.33 -1.48
N VAL A 113 -5.62 11.66 -1.49
CA VAL A 113 -4.66 12.52 -0.79
C VAL A 113 -4.69 12.26 0.71
N ALA A 114 -5.88 12.14 1.31
CA ALA A 114 -6.02 11.79 2.72
C ALA A 114 -5.41 10.42 3.03
N ALA A 115 -5.62 9.41 2.18
CA ALA A 115 -5.02 8.08 2.35
C ALA A 115 -3.50 8.14 2.28
N LEU A 116 -2.93 8.90 1.34
CA LEU A 116 -1.48 9.12 1.26
C LEU A 116 -0.94 9.81 2.52
N GLY A 117 -1.62 10.86 2.99
CA GLY A 117 -1.26 11.59 4.20
C GLY A 117 -1.30 10.73 5.47
N VAL A 118 -2.35 9.91 5.63
CA VAL A 118 -2.46 8.97 6.75
C VAL A 118 -1.33 7.95 6.70
N ASN A 119 -1.04 7.37 5.53
CA ASN A 119 0.08 6.42 5.41
C ASN A 119 1.42 7.09 5.75
N ALA A 120 1.69 8.28 5.21
CA ALA A 120 2.90 9.02 5.53
C ALA A 120 3.02 9.29 7.03
N LEU A 121 1.96 9.77 7.67
CA LEU A 121 1.93 10.02 9.12
C LEU A 121 2.27 8.75 9.92
N PHE A 122 1.60 7.63 9.63
CA PHE A 122 1.83 6.39 10.37
C PHE A 122 3.21 5.78 10.11
N ILE A 123 3.79 6.00 8.93
CA ILE A 123 5.19 5.65 8.64
C ILE A 123 6.14 6.43 9.57
N PHE A 124 5.93 7.74 9.77
CA PHE A 124 6.72 8.54 10.72
C PHE A 124 6.49 8.11 12.17
N LEU A 125 5.23 7.91 12.57
CA LEU A 125 4.90 7.46 13.92
C LEU A 125 5.51 6.10 14.23
N HIS A 126 5.52 5.19 13.25
CA HIS A 126 6.14 3.88 13.38
C HIS A 126 7.67 3.99 13.57
N LEU A 127 8.33 4.85 12.79
CA LEU A 127 9.76 5.12 12.97
C LEU A 127 10.06 5.68 14.36
N LEU A 128 9.29 6.66 14.82
CA LEU A 128 9.42 7.20 16.17
C LEU A 128 9.20 6.12 17.23
N GLN A 129 8.14 5.33 17.11
CA GLN A 129 7.82 4.25 18.04
C GLN A 129 8.95 3.23 18.13
N THR A 130 9.54 2.85 16.99
CA THR A 130 10.68 1.92 16.93
C THR A 130 11.90 2.47 17.66
N HIS A 131 12.15 3.79 17.61
CA HIS A 131 13.28 4.40 18.30
C HIS A 131 13.04 4.64 19.79
N VAL A 132 11.79 4.83 20.22
CA VAL A 132 11.47 5.08 21.64
C VAL A 132 11.30 3.77 22.41
N TRP A 133 10.58 2.80 21.83
CA TRP A 133 10.15 1.58 22.52
C TRP A 133 10.76 0.29 21.95
N TYR A 134 11.39 0.35 20.78
CA TYR A 134 11.89 -0.83 20.06
C TYR A 134 10.76 -1.83 19.70
N ASP A 135 11.08 -2.93 19.01
CA ASP A 135 10.09 -3.85 18.45
C ASP A 135 9.26 -4.57 19.54
N GLY A 136 8.06 -4.03 19.82
CA GLY A 136 7.12 -4.59 20.80
C GLY A 136 6.33 -5.80 20.29
N LEU A 137 6.16 -5.97 18.97
CA LEU A 137 5.37 -7.06 18.39
C LEU A 137 6.11 -8.40 18.37
N ALA A 138 7.45 -8.35 18.42
CA ALA A 138 8.31 -9.52 18.54
C ALA A 138 7.96 -10.45 19.73
N GLN A 139 7.27 -9.93 20.75
CA GLN A 139 6.81 -10.71 21.90
C GLN A 139 5.55 -11.53 21.60
N ASP A 140 4.65 -10.99 20.78
CA ASP A 140 3.28 -11.49 20.60
C ASP A 140 3.09 -12.33 19.33
N VAL A 141 4.01 -12.20 18.37
CA VAL A 141 3.81 -12.72 17.01
C VAL A 141 4.90 -13.73 16.66
N HIS A 142 4.48 -14.95 16.31
CA HIS A 142 5.40 -15.99 15.86
C HIS A 142 5.97 -15.66 14.47
N ILE A 143 7.26 -15.91 14.22
CA ILE A 143 7.93 -15.56 12.96
C ILE A 143 7.23 -16.12 11.71
N PHE A 144 6.72 -17.35 11.80
CA PHE A 144 5.98 -18.02 10.74
C PHE A 144 4.62 -17.39 10.38
N THR A 145 4.03 -16.56 11.23
CA THR A 145 2.73 -15.92 10.92
C THR A 145 2.80 -15.11 9.62
N SER A 146 3.91 -14.40 9.40
CA SER A 146 4.19 -13.66 8.17
C SER A 146 4.29 -14.57 6.94
N GLN A 147 4.99 -15.70 7.07
CA GLN A 147 5.16 -16.68 5.99
C GLN A 147 3.84 -17.33 5.59
N TRP A 148 3.03 -17.74 6.57
CA TRP A 148 1.71 -18.32 6.32
C TRP A 148 0.78 -17.34 5.61
N SER A 149 0.79 -16.06 6.00
CA SER A 149 0.00 -15.02 5.33
C SER A 149 0.38 -14.89 3.85
N VAL A 150 1.67 -14.84 3.53
CA VAL A 150 2.16 -14.75 2.14
C VAL A 150 1.79 -15.99 1.33
N ILE A 151 2.00 -17.19 1.90
CA ILE A 151 1.65 -18.45 1.23
C ILE A 151 0.15 -18.48 0.89
N LEU A 152 -0.71 -18.17 1.87
CA LEU A 152 -2.16 -18.14 1.67
C LEU A 152 -2.58 -17.13 0.61
N MET A 153 -2.06 -15.89 0.69
CA MET A 153 -2.35 -14.84 -0.30
C MET A 153 -1.92 -15.27 -1.71
N LEU A 154 -0.71 -15.81 -1.86
CA LEU A 154 -0.20 -16.25 -3.16
C LEU A 154 -1.02 -17.42 -3.71
N VAL A 155 -1.37 -18.41 -2.90
CA VAL A 155 -2.23 -19.53 -3.31
C VAL A 155 -3.58 -19.01 -3.81
N MET A 156 -4.22 -18.11 -3.05
CA MET A 156 -5.51 -17.52 -3.42
C MET A 156 -5.42 -16.73 -4.73
N ILE A 157 -4.41 -15.86 -4.88
CA ILE A 157 -4.19 -15.08 -6.10
C ILE A 157 -3.92 -16.00 -7.29
N VAL A 158 -3.06 -17.00 -7.13
CA VAL A 158 -2.73 -17.96 -8.20
C VAL A 158 -3.99 -18.72 -8.63
N MET A 159 -4.85 -19.13 -7.70
CA MET A 159 -6.12 -19.77 -8.03
C MET A 159 -7.06 -18.83 -8.81
N MET A 160 -7.17 -17.57 -8.40
CA MET A 160 -8.02 -16.57 -9.06
C MET A 160 -7.50 -16.14 -10.44
N GLU A 161 -6.18 -16.02 -10.61
CA GLU A 161 -5.55 -15.62 -11.87
C GLU A 161 -5.30 -16.79 -12.83
N ASN A 162 -5.33 -18.05 -12.36
CA ASN A 162 -5.12 -19.24 -13.20
C ASN A 162 -6.01 -19.28 -14.47
N PRO A 163 -7.34 -18.99 -14.41
CA PRO A 163 -8.18 -19.01 -15.62
C PRO A 163 -7.77 -17.96 -16.67
N ARG A 164 -7.20 -16.83 -16.21
CA ARG A 164 -6.83 -15.68 -17.05
C ARG A 164 -5.41 -15.79 -17.61
N ARG A 165 -4.45 -16.24 -16.80
CA ARG A 165 -3.02 -16.16 -17.10
C ARG A 165 -2.30 -17.51 -17.10
N GLY A 166 -2.91 -18.57 -16.57
CA GLY A 166 -2.22 -19.83 -16.28
C GLY A 166 -1.23 -19.70 -15.11
N THR A 167 -0.84 -20.83 -14.51
CA THR A 167 0.06 -20.85 -13.34
C THR A 167 1.53 -21.08 -13.70
N PHE A 168 1.80 -21.77 -14.82
CA PHE A 168 3.17 -22.14 -15.21
C PHE A 168 3.37 -21.92 -16.71
N PHE A 169 4.14 -20.90 -17.08
CA PHE A 169 4.39 -20.51 -18.48
C PHE A 169 3.11 -20.38 -19.32
N GLY A 170 2.05 -19.79 -18.75
CA GLY A 170 0.77 -19.62 -19.44
C GLY A 170 -0.13 -20.87 -19.46
N LYS A 171 0.36 -22.03 -19.02
CA LYS A 171 -0.45 -23.26 -18.92
C LYS A 171 -1.35 -23.18 -17.69
N LYS A 172 -2.62 -23.53 -17.89
CA LYS A 172 -3.64 -23.55 -16.83
C LYS A 172 -3.49 -24.82 -16.01
N ALA A 173 -3.40 -24.67 -14.70
CA ALA A 173 -3.50 -25.82 -13.80
C ALA A 173 -4.94 -26.37 -13.82
N PRO A 174 -5.13 -27.70 -13.70
CA PRO A 174 -6.44 -28.35 -13.73
C PRO A 174 -7.18 -28.18 -12.40
N PHE A 175 -7.42 -26.94 -11.96
CA PHE A 175 -8.20 -26.68 -10.76
C PHE A 175 -9.70 -26.84 -11.05
N PRO A 176 -10.49 -27.45 -10.13
CA PRO A 176 -11.94 -27.54 -10.27
C PRO A 176 -12.58 -26.15 -10.38
N GLN A 177 -13.38 -25.92 -11.42
CA GLN A 177 -14.00 -24.60 -11.68
C GLN A 177 -14.88 -24.12 -10.52
N ARG A 178 -15.53 -25.03 -9.80
CA ARG A 178 -16.35 -24.72 -8.61
C ARG A 178 -15.52 -24.08 -7.49
N SER A 179 -14.32 -24.58 -7.24
CA SER A 179 -13.42 -24.03 -6.21
C SER A 179 -12.95 -22.62 -6.55
N VAL A 180 -12.60 -22.39 -7.83
CA VAL A 180 -12.18 -21.07 -8.32
C VAL A 180 -13.33 -20.05 -8.27
N GLN A 181 -14.54 -20.47 -8.65
CA GLN A 181 -15.73 -19.60 -8.58
C GLN A 181 -16.11 -19.25 -7.14
N PHE A 182 -15.98 -20.19 -6.20
CA PHE A 182 -16.24 -19.94 -4.78
C PHE A 182 -15.28 -18.87 -4.24
N ILE A 183 -13.97 -19.04 -4.45
CA ILE A 183 -12.94 -18.08 -4.02
C ILE A 183 -13.11 -16.70 -4.65
N ARG A 184 -13.63 -16.62 -5.88
CA ARG A 184 -13.85 -15.33 -6.53
C ARG A 184 -15.10 -14.59 -6.00
N LYS A 185 -16.05 -15.34 -5.44
CA LYS A 185 -17.34 -14.80 -4.98
C LYS A 185 -17.29 -14.32 -3.53
N TYR A 186 -16.47 -14.96 -2.70
CA TYR A 186 -16.36 -14.74 -1.25
C TYR A 186 -14.94 -14.33 -0.88
#